data_AF-A0A953U578-F1
#
_entry.id   AF-A0A953U578-F1
#
_cell.length_a   1.000
_cell.length_b   1.000
_cell.length_c   1.000
_cell.angle_alpha   90.00
_cell.angle_beta   90.00
_cell.angle_gamma   90.00
#
_symmetry.space_group_name_H-M   'P 1'
#
loop_
_entity.id
_entity.type
_entity.pdbx_description
1 polymer ?
#
loop_
_entity_poly.entity_id
_entity_poly.type
_entity_poly.pdbx_seq_one_letter_code
_entity_poly.pdbx_strand_id
1 'polypeptide(L)'
;MILLITPLAKAQDCVLAIEGATSEAVRVCSALHLAIAELQAQTFTAVVFDQLLLDAEHDEGEVVLQHLGSAVPVYLNFAVSGTARVIRELKSALQRRGREVLAARRDAEQALHHELRDAVTAALLSCQMALQVPNLPPLAEDKMQAAVALVREMSMKLGGTA
;
A
#
# COMPACT_ATOMS: atom_id res chain seq x y z
N MET A 1 8.07 -9.70 -6.09
CA MET A 1 8.74 -10.92 -5.61
C MET A 1 7.80 -11.61 -4.66
N ILE A 2 7.69 -12.92 -4.76
CA ILE A 2 6.76 -13.75 -4.00
C ILE A 2 7.56 -14.62 -3.03
N LEU A 3 7.12 -14.72 -1.79
CA LEU A 3 7.71 -15.64 -0.81
C LEU A 3 6.86 -16.91 -0.75
N LEU A 4 7.48 -18.08 -0.83
CA LEU A 4 6.85 -19.38 -0.66
C LEU A 4 7.42 -20.04 0.59
N ILE A 5 6.57 -20.29 1.58
CA ILE A 5 6.94 -20.91 2.85
C ILE A 5 6.34 -22.32 2.88
N THR A 6 7.17 -23.34 2.66
CA THR A 6 6.74 -24.75 2.68
C THR A 6 7.90 -25.68 3.01
N PRO A 7 7.71 -26.68 3.88
CA PRO A 7 8.72 -27.70 4.15
C PRO A 7 8.78 -28.75 3.02
N LEU A 8 7.92 -28.67 2.00
CA LEU A 8 7.83 -29.65 0.94
C LEU A 8 9.09 -29.65 0.06
N ALA A 9 9.78 -30.79 0.01
CA ALA A 9 10.99 -30.97 -0.81
C ALA A 9 10.77 -30.74 -2.32
N LYS A 10 9.51 -30.83 -2.80
CA LYS A 10 9.12 -30.59 -4.20
C LYS A 10 8.64 -29.15 -4.47
N ALA A 11 9.01 -28.19 -3.63
CA ALA A 11 8.65 -26.78 -3.84
C ALA A 11 9.11 -26.22 -5.21
N GLN A 12 10.14 -26.80 -5.82
CA GLN A 12 10.71 -26.32 -7.09
C GLN A 12 9.72 -26.34 -8.26
N ASP A 13 8.86 -27.36 -8.35
CA ASP A 13 7.84 -27.42 -9.41
C ASP A 13 6.79 -26.31 -9.23
N CYS A 14 6.48 -25.96 -7.98
CA CYS A 14 5.60 -24.85 -7.66
C CYS A 14 6.27 -23.50 -7.96
N VAL A 15 7.55 -23.34 -7.64
CA VAL A 15 8.35 -22.16 -7.96
C VAL A 15 8.28 -21.87 -9.45
N LEU A 16 8.69 -22.82 -10.30
CA LEU A 16 8.72 -22.65 -11.75
C LEU A 16 7.34 -22.29 -12.31
N ALA A 17 6.30 -22.91 -11.78
CA ALA A 17 4.94 -22.68 -12.25
C ALA A 17 4.38 -21.33 -11.78
N ILE A 18 4.74 -20.86 -10.57
CA ILE A 18 4.38 -19.53 -10.07
C ILE A 18 5.13 -18.46 -10.86
N GLU A 19 6.45 -18.60 -11.03
CA GLU A 19 7.28 -17.65 -11.78
C GLU A 19 6.79 -17.53 -13.23
N GLY A 20 6.54 -18.66 -13.90
CA GLY A 20 6.01 -18.66 -15.26
C GLY A 20 4.62 -18.05 -15.38
N ALA A 21 3.79 -18.13 -14.34
CA ALA A 21 2.42 -17.64 -14.37
C ALA A 21 2.27 -16.17 -13.91
N THR A 22 3.20 -15.66 -13.11
CA THR A 22 3.15 -14.32 -12.49
C THR A 22 4.22 -13.37 -13.02
N SER A 23 5.27 -13.89 -13.67
CA SER A 23 6.48 -13.15 -14.05
C SER A 23 7.19 -12.50 -12.87
N GLU A 24 6.96 -12.98 -11.64
CA GLU A 24 7.63 -12.53 -10.44
C GLU A 24 8.56 -13.62 -9.91
N ALA A 25 9.77 -13.24 -9.50
CA ALA A 25 10.70 -14.16 -8.85
C ALA A 25 10.10 -14.72 -7.54
N VAL A 26 10.33 -16.00 -7.29
CA VAL A 26 9.85 -16.70 -6.09
C VAL A 26 11.02 -17.07 -5.20
N ARG A 27 10.94 -16.67 -3.93
CA ARG A 27 11.88 -17.08 -2.88
C ARG A 27 11.25 -18.18 -2.04
N VAL A 28 12.02 -19.20 -1.68
CA VAL A 28 11.52 -20.33 -0.88
C VAL A 28 12.15 -20.35 0.50
N CYS A 29 11.32 -20.50 1.52
CA CYS A 29 11.73 -20.79 2.89
C CYS A 29 11.10 -22.10 3.34
N SER A 30 11.89 -22.96 3.99
CA SER A 30 11.40 -24.26 4.48
C SER A 30 10.75 -24.18 5.86
N ALA A 31 10.89 -23.06 6.58
CA ALA A 31 10.41 -22.87 7.94
C ALA A 31 9.98 -21.41 8.18
N LEU A 32 9.10 -21.20 9.17
CA LEU A 32 8.54 -19.89 9.49
C LEU A 32 9.59 -18.91 10.01
N HIS A 33 10.44 -19.29 10.96
CA HIS A 33 11.51 -18.42 11.45
C HIS A 33 12.47 -17.88 10.36
N LEU A 34 12.77 -18.67 9.31
CA LEU A 34 13.58 -18.22 8.18
C LEU A 34 12.83 -17.17 7.34
N ALA A 35 11.53 -17.35 7.18
CA ALA A 35 10.68 -16.41 6.47
C ALA A 35 10.61 -15.05 7.19
N ILE A 36 10.64 -15.00 8.52
CA ILE A 36 10.69 -13.74 9.29
C ILE A 36 11.91 -12.92 8.87
N ALA A 37 13.09 -13.53 8.83
CA ALA A 37 14.32 -12.84 8.44
C ALA A 37 14.25 -12.29 7.01
N GLU A 38 13.65 -13.04 6.08
CA GLU A 38 13.44 -12.58 4.71
C GLU A 38 12.44 -11.42 4.63
N LEU A 39 11.32 -11.50 5.36
CA LEU A 39 10.29 -10.46 5.41
C LEU A 39 10.79 -9.15 6.03
N GLN A 40 11.73 -9.23 6.97
CA GLN A 40 12.38 -8.06 7.54
C GLN A 40 13.39 -7.42 6.57
N ALA A 41 14.06 -8.23 5.73
CA ALA A 41 15.08 -7.76 4.82
C ALA A 41 14.52 -7.26 3.48
N GLN A 42 13.38 -7.78 3.04
CA GLN A 42 12.87 -7.58 1.68
C GLN A 42 11.34 -7.42 1.67
N THR A 43 10.84 -6.66 0.69
CA THR A 43 9.40 -6.50 0.48
C THR A 43 8.88 -7.52 -0.52
N PHE A 44 7.74 -8.14 -0.20
CA PHE A 44 7.08 -9.11 -1.05
C PHE A 44 5.70 -8.61 -1.50
N THR A 45 5.25 -9.05 -2.67
CA THR A 45 3.91 -8.76 -3.19
C THR A 45 2.89 -9.75 -2.63
N ALA A 46 3.30 -11.00 -2.46
CA ALA A 46 2.52 -12.06 -1.85
C ALA A 46 3.41 -12.99 -1.03
N VAL A 47 2.82 -13.59 0.00
CA VAL A 47 3.44 -14.67 0.79
C VAL A 47 2.51 -15.87 0.74
N VAL A 48 3.02 -16.97 0.21
CA VAL A 48 2.32 -18.24 0.09
C VAL A 48 2.71 -19.12 1.27
N PHE A 49 1.75 -19.47 2.11
CA PHE A 49 1.92 -20.33 3.27
C PHE A 49 1.47 -21.75 2.96
N ASP A 50 2.30 -22.73 3.31
CA ASP A 50 1.84 -24.08 3.51
C ASP A 50 0.96 -24.13 4.77
N GLN A 51 -0.33 -24.38 4.56
CA GLN A 51 -1.31 -24.37 5.63
C GLN A 51 -0.99 -25.43 6.70
N LEU A 52 -0.44 -26.59 6.31
CA LEU A 52 -0.09 -27.62 7.28
C LEU A 52 1.08 -27.21 8.19
N LEU A 53 2.03 -26.45 7.65
CA LEU A 53 3.12 -25.87 8.44
C LEU A 53 2.59 -24.82 9.41
N LEU A 54 1.74 -23.92 8.92
CA LEU A 54 1.17 -22.84 9.73
C LEU A 54 0.28 -23.37 10.86
N ASP A 55 -0.50 -24.42 10.59
CA ASP A 55 -1.35 -25.09 11.58
C ASP A 55 -0.51 -25.83 12.64
N ALA A 56 0.67 -26.37 12.26
CA ALA A 56 1.56 -27.07 13.18
C ALA A 56 2.36 -26.12 14.09
N GLU A 57 2.76 -24.95 13.57
CA GLU A 57 3.60 -23.97 14.25
C GLU A 57 2.82 -22.69 14.56
N HIS A 58 1.69 -22.82 15.28
CA HIS A 58 0.72 -21.73 15.49
C HIS A 58 1.35 -20.42 16.01
N ASP A 59 2.20 -20.51 17.05
CA ASP A 59 2.82 -19.34 17.67
C ASP A 59 3.78 -18.61 16.70
N GLU A 60 4.61 -19.34 15.96
CA GLU A 60 5.48 -18.74 14.94
C GLU A 60 4.67 -18.20 13.75
N GLY A 61 3.54 -18.84 13.45
CA GLY A 61 2.62 -18.42 12.40
C GLY A 61 2.10 -17.00 12.65
N GLU A 62 1.59 -16.73 13.84
CA GLU A 62 1.13 -15.40 14.24
C GLU A 62 2.25 -14.35 14.12
N VAL A 63 3.48 -14.70 14.53
CA VAL A 63 4.63 -13.78 14.43
C VAL A 63 4.97 -13.48 12.97
N VAL A 64 5.00 -14.48 12.08
CA VAL A 64 5.27 -14.26 10.65
C VAL A 64 4.19 -13.37 10.02
N LEU A 65 2.92 -13.55 10.38
CA LEU A 65 1.81 -12.74 9.86
C LEU A 65 1.96 -11.25 10.20
N GLN A 66 2.54 -10.92 11.36
CA GLN A 66 2.83 -9.54 11.76
C GLN A 66 3.92 -8.88 10.89
N HIS A 67 4.76 -9.67 10.22
CA HIS A 67 5.86 -9.19 9.38
C HIS A 67 5.52 -9.10 7.88
N LEU A 68 4.28 -9.41 7.47
CA LEU A 68 3.87 -9.39 6.05
C LEU A 68 3.94 -8.00 5.41
N GLY A 69 3.81 -6.94 6.20
CA GLY A 69 3.74 -5.57 5.69
C GLY A 69 2.59 -5.40 4.70
N SER A 70 2.92 -5.17 3.43
CA SER A 70 1.95 -4.97 2.35
C SER A 70 1.72 -6.22 1.48
N ALA A 71 2.38 -7.34 1.78
CA ALA A 71 2.22 -8.58 1.03
C ALA A 71 0.84 -9.20 1.29
N VAL A 72 0.20 -9.74 0.25
CA VAL A 72 -1.05 -10.50 0.42
C VAL A 72 -0.75 -11.93 0.88
N PRO A 73 -1.29 -12.39 2.02
CA PRO A 73 -1.13 -13.78 2.43
C PRO A 73 -2.02 -14.69 1.57
N VAL A 74 -1.46 -15.83 1.15
CA VAL A 74 -2.15 -16.88 0.40
C VAL A 74 -1.91 -18.21 1.11
N TYR A 75 -2.95 -18.79 1.68
CA TYR A 75 -2.86 -20.05 2.41
C TYR A 75 -3.20 -21.22 1.48
N LEU A 76 -2.30 -22.19 1.37
CA LEU A 76 -2.47 -23.34 0.50
C LEU A 76 -2.11 -24.62 1.26
N ASN A 77 -3.01 -25.59 1.23
CA ASN A 77 -2.69 -26.93 1.65
C ASN A 77 -2.06 -27.70 0.47
N PHE A 78 -0.74 -27.84 0.48
CA PHE A 78 -0.01 -28.51 -0.60
C PHE A 78 -0.22 -30.02 -0.65
N ALA A 79 -0.71 -30.65 0.43
CA ALA A 79 -1.05 -32.08 0.42
C ALA A 79 -2.24 -32.41 -0.49
N VAL A 80 -3.11 -31.42 -0.75
CA VAL A 80 -4.32 -31.59 -1.58
C VAL A 80 -4.41 -30.61 -2.75
N SER A 81 -3.47 -29.67 -2.88
CA SER A 81 -3.47 -28.65 -3.92
C SER A 81 -2.43 -28.98 -4.98
N GLY A 82 -2.90 -29.30 -6.19
CA GLY A 82 -2.04 -29.34 -7.37
C GLY A 82 -1.62 -27.94 -7.83
N THR A 83 -0.57 -27.87 -8.64
CA THR A 83 0.03 -26.62 -9.14
C THR A 83 -0.96 -25.67 -9.81
N ALA A 84 -1.93 -26.20 -10.56
CA ALA A 84 -2.97 -25.38 -11.20
C ALA A 84 -3.85 -24.62 -10.19
N ARG A 85 -4.13 -25.24 -9.03
CA ARG A 85 -4.88 -24.60 -7.93
C ARG A 85 -4.03 -23.51 -7.29
N VAL A 86 -2.76 -23.81 -6.99
CA VAL A 86 -1.79 -22.86 -6.43
C VAL A 86 -1.75 -21.57 -7.25
N ILE A 87 -1.55 -21.69 -8.57
CA ILE A 87 -1.49 -20.54 -9.48
C ILE A 87 -2.79 -19.74 -9.47
N ARG A 88 -3.95 -20.42 -9.49
CA ARG A 88 -5.25 -19.74 -9.53
C ARG A 88 -5.51 -18.93 -8.26
N GLU A 89 -5.27 -19.51 -7.09
CA GLU A 89 -5.45 -18.81 -5.81
C GLU A 89 -4.51 -17.60 -5.70
N LEU A 90 -3.24 -17.78 -6.08
CA LEU A 90 -2.25 -16.71 -6.07
C LEU A 90 -2.61 -15.58 -7.03
N LYS A 91 -3.02 -15.89 -8.28
CA LYS A 91 -3.46 -14.88 -9.25
C LYS A 91 -4.69 -14.11 -8.75
N SER A 92 -5.66 -14.81 -8.18
CA SER A 92 -6.85 -14.20 -7.59
C SER A 92 -6.47 -13.23 -6.46
N ALA A 93 -5.57 -13.66 -5.56
CA ALA A 93 -5.09 -12.84 -4.45
C ALA A 93 -4.33 -11.58 -4.94
N LEU A 94 -3.43 -11.72 -5.91
CA LEU A 94 -2.69 -10.60 -6.49
C LEU A 94 -3.62 -9.62 -7.22
N GLN A 95 -4.60 -10.12 -7.99
CA GLN A 95 -5.58 -9.28 -8.67
C GLN A 95 -6.49 -8.54 -7.68
N ARG A 96 -6.90 -9.20 -6.60
CA ARG A 96 -7.66 -8.55 -5.51
C ARG A 96 -6.82 -7.44 -4.88
N ARG A 97 -5.56 -7.74 -4.51
CA ARG A 97 -4.64 -6.78 -3.91
C ARG A 97 -4.42 -5.56 -4.81
N GLY A 98 -4.21 -5.78 -6.11
CA GLY A 98 -4.05 -4.69 -7.08
C GLY A 98 -5.27 -3.76 -7.13
N ARG A 99 -6.48 -4.31 -7.08
CA ARG A 99 -7.72 -3.52 -7.02
C ARG A 99 -7.85 -2.74 -5.71
N GLU A 100 -7.55 -3.37 -4.58
CA GLU A 100 -7.60 -2.74 -3.25
C GLU A 100 -6.60 -1.58 -3.15
N VAL A 101 -5.37 -1.75 -3.65
CA VAL A 101 -4.35 -0.69 -3.65
C VAL A 101 -4.78 0.49 -4.53
N LEU A 102 -5.35 0.22 -5.71
CA LEU A 102 -5.86 1.29 -6.58
C LEU A 102 -7.02 2.06 -5.96
N ALA A 103 -7.95 1.35 -5.30
CA ALA A 103 -9.06 1.98 -4.59
C ALA A 103 -8.54 2.84 -3.43
N ALA A 104 -7.71 2.27 -2.55
CA ALA A 104 -7.14 2.97 -1.40
C ALA A 104 -6.34 4.21 -1.81
N ARG A 105 -5.60 4.14 -2.94
CA ARG A 105 -4.87 5.30 -3.47
C ARG A 105 -5.82 6.42 -3.91
N ARG A 106 -6.92 6.09 -4.61
CA ARG A 106 -7.92 7.07 -5.03
C ARG A 106 -8.61 7.71 -3.83
N ASP A 107 -8.96 6.91 -2.84
CA ASP A 107 -9.61 7.41 -1.61
C ASP A 107 -8.67 8.34 -0.84
N ALA A 108 -7.39 7.98 -0.71
CA ALA A 108 -6.38 8.82 -0.09
C ALA A 108 -6.13 10.14 -0.86
N GLU A 109 -6.09 10.08 -2.19
CA GLU A 109 -5.95 11.27 -3.04
C GLU A 109 -7.15 12.20 -2.87
N GLN A 110 -8.38 11.66 -2.85
CA GLN A 110 -9.60 12.44 -2.63
C GLN A 110 -9.66 13.05 -1.23
N ALA A 111 -9.27 12.30 -0.20
CA ALA A 111 -9.23 12.80 1.17
C ALA A 111 -8.24 13.96 1.31
N LEU A 112 -7.02 13.80 0.77
CA LEU A 112 -6.00 14.86 0.78
C LEU A 112 -6.46 16.07 -0.03
N HIS A 113 -7.09 15.86 -1.18
CA HIS A 113 -7.64 16.93 -2.00
C HIS A 113 -8.70 17.74 -1.24
N HIS A 114 -9.62 17.05 -0.55
CA HIS A 114 -10.66 17.69 0.23
C HIS A 114 -10.08 18.51 1.39
N GLU A 115 -9.15 17.93 2.15
CA GLU A 115 -8.48 18.60 3.27
C GLU A 115 -7.74 19.86 2.80
N LEU A 116 -6.98 19.76 1.70
CA LEU A 116 -6.26 20.89 1.12
C LEU A 116 -7.22 21.97 0.62
N ARG A 117 -8.32 21.61 -0.05
CA ARG A 117 -9.30 22.57 -0.55
C ARG A 117 -9.93 23.38 0.59
N ASP A 118 -10.27 22.72 1.68
CA ASP A 118 -10.88 23.37 2.84
C ASP A 118 -9.88 24.29 3.55
N ALA A 119 -8.63 23.83 3.71
CA ALA A 119 -7.54 24.65 4.27
C ALA A 119 -7.23 25.88 3.40
N VAL A 120 -7.17 25.72 2.08
CA VAL A 120 -6.94 26.82 1.11
C VAL A 120 -8.09 27.82 1.15
N THR A 121 -9.33 27.33 1.23
CA THR A 121 -10.51 28.20 1.33
C THR A 121 -10.47 29.03 2.62
N ALA A 122 -10.16 28.41 3.76
CA ALA A 122 -10.02 29.10 5.04
C ALA A 122 -8.87 30.12 5.02
N ALA A 123 -7.74 29.78 4.38
CA ALA A 123 -6.61 30.69 4.22
C ALA A 123 -6.97 31.91 3.36
N LEU A 124 -7.64 31.72 2.21
CA LEU A 124 -8.11 32.83 1.38
C LEU A 124 -9.05 33.76 2.14
N LEU A 125 -10.03 33.19 2.84
CA LEU A 125 -10.97 33.98 3.63
C LEU A 125 -10.23 34.78 4.71
N SER A 126 -9.30 34.15 5.43
CA SER A 126 -8.51 34.81 6.48
C SER A 126 -7.66 35.95 5.91
N CYS A 127 -7.01 35.75 4.76
CA CYS A 127 -6.24 36.80 4.09
C CYS A 127 -7.12 37.95 3.59
N GLN A 128 -8.30 37.65 3.03
CA GLN A 128 -9.25 38.67 2.59
C GLN A 128 -9.82 39.48 3.75
N MET A 129 -10.13 38.83 4.88
CA MET A 129 -10.57 39.53 6.09
C MET A 129 -9.45 40.42 6.65
N ALA A 130 -8.20 39.96 6.63
CA ALA A 130 -7.06 40.76 7.08
C ALA A 130 -6.85 42.03 6.21
N LEU A 131 -7.09 41.95 4.90
CA LEU A 131 -7.05 43.10 3.99
C LEU A 131 -8.17 44.13 4.25
N GLN A 132 -9.26 43.73 4.92
CA GLN A 132 -10.36 44.65 5.27
C GLN A 132 -10.12 45.38 6.60
N VAL A 133 -9.02 45.11 7.31
CA VAL A 133 -8.71 45.76 8.59
C VAL A 133 -8.38 47.25 8.36
N PRO A 134 -9.03 48.18 9.07
CA PRO A 134 -8.75 49.61 8.93
C PRO A 134 -7.31 49.97 9.33
N ASN A 135 -6.72 50.97 8.65
CA ASN A 135 -5.37 51.48 8.92
C ASN A 135 -4.25 50.42 8.81
N LEU A 136 -4.40 49.45 7.90
CA LEU A 136 -3.38 48.45 7.64
C LEU A 136 -2.09 49.13 7.11
N PRO A 137 -0.90 48.84 7.68
CA PRO A 137 0.35 49.40 7.17
C PRO A 137 0.62 48.94 5.73
N PRO A 138 1.15 49.79 4.83
CA PRO A 138 1.33 49.45 3.41
C PRO A 138 2.17 48.19 3.17
N LEU A 139 3.25 48.00 3.94
CA LEU A 139 4.08 46.79 3.83
C LEU A 139 3.31 45.51 4.22
N ALA A 140 2.39 45.59 5.19
CA ALA A 140 1.56 44.46 5.59
C ALA A 140 0.49 44.16 4.55
N GLU A 141 -0.06 45.19 3.90
CA GLU A 141 -0.98 45.06 2.78
C GLU A 141 -0.33 44.34 1.59
N ASP A 142 0.85 44.79 1.15
CA ASP A 142 1.61 44.17 0.05
C ASP A 142 1.90 42.69 0.30
N LYS A 143 2.32 42.35 1.54
CA LYS A 143 2.59 40.96 1.94
C LYS A 143 1.32 40.12 1.97
N MET A 144 0.20 40.69 2.41
CA MET A 144 -1.07 39.99 2.44
C MET A 144 -1.64 39.76 1.03
N GLN A 145 -1.48 40.73 0.12
CA GLN A 145 -1.84 40.56 -1.29
C GLN A 145 -0.99 39.47 -1.96
N ALA A 146 0.31 39.40 -1.67
CA ALA A 146 1.18 38.31 -2.14
C ALA A 146 0.73 36.94 -1.59
N ALA A 147 0.32 36.86 -0.32
CA ALA A 147 -0.23 35.64 0.26
C ALA A 147 -1.54 35.23 -0.44
N VAL A 148 -2.45 36.16 -0.71
CA VAL A 148 -3.68 35.89 -1.49
C VAL A 148 -3.34 35.33 -2.88
N ALA A 149 -2.35 35.90 -3.56
CA ALA A 149 -1.93 35.41 -4.88
C ALA A 149 -1.42 33.96 -4.83
N LEU A 150 -0.59 33.63 -3.85
CA LEU A 150 -0.08 32.26 -3.65
C LEU A 150 -1.22 31.27 -3.34
N VAL A 151 -2.13 31.64 -2.44
CA VAL A 151 -3.23 30.74 -2.06
C VAL A 151 -4.23 30.58 -3.22
N ARG A 152 -4.45 31.60 -4.05
CA ARG A 152 -5.23 31.48 -5.29
C ARG A 152 -4.57 30.54 -6.29
N GLU A 153 -3.24 30.60 -6.44
CA GLU A 153 -2.51 29.65 -7.27
C GLU A 153 -2.70 28.21 -6.78
N MET A 154 -2.65 27.98 -5.48
CA MET A 154 -2.94 26.67 -4.87
C MET A 154 -4.37 26.22 -5.13
N SER A 155 -5.36 27.13 -4.99
CA SER A 155 -6.76 26.85 -5.29
C SER A 155 -6.97 26.41 -6.74
N MET A 156 -6.34 27.10 -7.70
CA MET A 156 -6.41 26.75 -9.12
C MET A 156 -5.82 25.36 -9.39
N LYS A 157 -4.67 25.02 -8.77
CA LYS A 157 -4.06 23.69 -8.90
C LYS A 157 -4.93 22.58 -8.30
N LEU A 158 -5.77 22.91 -7.32
CA LEU A 158 -6.75 22.01 -6.71
C LEU A 158 -8.10 22.02 -7.43
N GLY A 159 -8.27 22.75 -8.54
CA GLY A 159 -9.52 22.80 -9.29
C GLY A 159 -10.63 23.63 -8.62
N GLY A 160 -10.29 24.50 -7.68
CA GLY A 160 -11.21 25.51 -7.14
C GLY A 160 -11.50 26.61 -8.16
N THR A 161 -12.71 27.17 -8.12
CA THR A 161 -13.05 28.38 -8.91
C THR A 161 -12.36 29.60 -8.30
N ALA A 162 -11.74 30.42 -9.15
CA ALA A 162 -10.97 31.62 -8.80
C ALA A 162 -11.78 32.68 -8.02
#